data_AF-A0A349CSA8-F1
#
_entry.id   AF-A0A349CSA8-F1
#
_cell.length_a   1.000
_cell.length_b   1.000
_cell.length_c   1.000
_cell.angle_alpha   90.00
_cell.angle_beta   90.00
_cell.angle_gamma   90.00
#
_symmetry.space_group_name_H-M   'P 1'
#
loop_
_entity.id
_entity.type
_entity.pdbx_description
1 polymer ?
#
loop_
_entity_poly.entity_id
_entity_poly.type
_entity_poly.pdbx_seq_one_letter_code
_entity_poly.pdbx_strand_id
1 'polypeptide(L)'
;FEIISTQRQTSAARLETLRRAVVEGSGFEGPEDLAWKIITDATIFAAEAEVRWLDHVEERLTRHPAREMGLEIETQRPRRGRPLKTGPLAAGP
;
A
#
# COMPACT_ATOMS: atom_id res chain seq x y z
N PHE A 1 8.97 -12.56 1.91
CA PHE A 1 8.48 -11.29 2.50
C PHE A 1 9.59 -10.28 2.76
N GLU A 2 10.82 -10.50 2.28
CA GLU A 2 11.98 -9.64 2.58
C GLU A 2 11.75 -8.17 2.21
N ILE A 3 11.20 -7.89 1.02
CA ILE A 3 10.89 -6.51 0.57
C ILE A 3 9.95 -5.79 1.54
N ILE A 4 8.87 -6.45 1.99
CA ILE A 4 7.88 -5.86 2.91
C ILE A 4 8.51 -5.60 4.29
N SER A 5 9.28 -6.56 4.79
CA SER A 5 10.02 -6.42 6.05
C SER A 5 11.03 -5.27 6.00
N THR A 6 11.77 -5.13 4.90
CA THR A 6 12.74 -4.05 4.70
C THR A 6 12.02 -2.70 4.62
N GLN A 7 10.93 -2.60 3.84
CA GLN A 7 10.14 -1.37 3.76
C GLN A 7 9.56 -0.98 5.13
N ARG A 8 9.04 -1.95 5.91
CA ARG A 8 8.51 -1.69 7.25
C ARG A 8 9.58 -1.09 8.17
N GLN A 9 10.78 -1.66 8.17
CA GLN A 9 11.90 -1.15 8.96
C GLN A 9 12.30 0.27 8.52
N THR A 10 12.37 0.53 7.22
CA THR A 10 12.66 1.88 6.69
C THR A 10 11.58 2.89 7.09
N SER A 11 10.29 2.55 6.95
CA SER A 11 9.19 3.43 7.33
C SER A 11 9.14 3.69 8.83
N ALA A 12 9.43 2.69 9.67
CA ALA A 12 9.52 2.85 11.12
C ALA A 12 10.68 3.78 11.52
N ALA A 13 11.87 3.61 10.93
CA ALA A 13 13.01 4.49 11.18
C ALA A 13 12.74 5.94 10.75
N ARG A 14 12.01 6.12 9.63
CA ARG A 14 11.57 7.44 9.17
C ARG A 14 10.60 8.08 10.16
N LEU A 15 9.62 7.32 10.67
CA LEU A 15 8.68 7.80 11.69
C LEU A 15 9.39 8.25 12.97
N GLU A 16 10.36 7.49 13.44
CA GLU A 16 11.14 7.83 14.63
C GLU A 16 11.95 9.12 14.43
N THR A 17 12.53 9.29 13.24
CA THR A 17 13.23 10.52 12.87
C THR A 17 12.30 11.74 12.83
N LEU A 18 11.10 11.60 12.27
CA LEU A 18 10.10 12.67 12.25
C LEU A 18 9.64 13.05 13.67
N ARG A 19 9.40 12.06 14.53
CA ARG A 19 9.00 12.30 15.92
C ARG A 19 10.10 13.02 16.71
N ARG A 20 11.37 12.69 16.48
CA ARG A 20 12.50 13.42 17.07
C ARG A 20 12.56 14.87 16.60
N ALA A 21 12.38 15.12 15.30
CA ALA A 21 12.34 16.48 14.77
C ALA A 21 11.22 17.33 15.38
N VAL A 22 10.07 16.73 15.72
CA VAL A 22 9.00 17.42 16.46
C VAL A 22 9.44 17.82 17.87
N VAL A 23 10.11 16.92 18.58
CA VAL A 23 10.59 17.15 19.95
C VAL A 23 11.69 18.23 19.99
N GLU A 24 12.56 18.26 18.98
CA GLU A 24 13.63 19.26 18.86
C GLU A 24 13.09 20.64 18.45
N GLY A 25 11.91 20.71 17.85
CA GLY A 25 11.24 21.95 17.47
C GLY A 25 11.72 22.53 16.14
N SER A 26 10.97 23.51 15.64
CA SER A 26 11.08 24.00 14.26
C SER A 26 12.04 25.18 14.07
N GLY A 27 12.42 25.87 15.15
CA GLY A 27 13.17 27.12 15.11
C GLY A 27 12.42 28.30 14.49
N PHE A 28 11.18 28.11 14.01
CA PHE A 28 10.34 29.17 13.46
C PHE A 28 9.53 29.87 14.54
N GLU A 29 9.10 31.10 14.26
CA GLU A 29 8.18 31.87 15.11
C GLU A 29 6.93 32.27 14.32
N GLY A 30 5.79 32.39 15.00
CA GLY A 30 4.55 32.88 14.38
C GLY A 30 3.94 31.91 13.33
N PRO A 31 3.39 32.42 12.22
CA PRO A 31 2.64 31.60 11.24
C PRO A 31 3.46 30.46 10.61
N GLU A 32 4.78 30.62 10.52
CA GLU A 32 5.70 29.64 9.94
C GLU A 32 5.83 28.39 10.83
N ASP A 33 5.84 28.58 12.15
CA ASP A 33 5.83 27.48 13.12
C ASP A 33 4.55 26.65 13.01
N LEU A 34 3.39 27.31 12.84
CA LEU A 34 2.12 26.62 12.63
C LEU A 34 2.11 25.82 11.32
N ALA A 35 2.59 26.41 10.22
CA ALA A 35 2.68 25.72 8.94
C ALA A 35 3.60 24.50 9.02
N TRP A 36 4.76 24.64 9.66
CA TRP A 36 5.68 23.53 9.89
C TRP A 36 5.05 22.41 10.73
N LYS A 37 4.33 22.75 11.81
CA LYS A 37 3.63 21.77 12.65
C LYS A 37 2.62 20.97 11.84
N ILE A 38 1.77 21.64 11.07
CA ILE A 38 0.74 20.98 10.24
C ILE A 38 1.37 20.03 9.21
N ILE A 39 2.42 20.47 8.52
CA ILE A 39 3.12 19.63 7.52
C ILE A 39 3.77 18.42 8.21
N THR A 40 4.37 18.63 9.36
CA THR A 40 5.05 17.57 10.12
C THR A 40 4.04 16.55 10.65
N ASP A 41 2.91 17.00 11.21
CA ASP A 41 1.81 16.15 11.65
C ASP A 41 1.27 15.29 10.50
N ALA A 42 1.00 15.90 9.34
CA ALA A 42 0.54 15.17 8.16
C ALA A 42 1.56 14.11 7.70
N THR A 43 2.85 14.43 7.77
CA THR A 43 3.94 13.51 7.40
C THR A 43 4.06 12.34 8.39
N ILE A 44 3.89 12.61 9.69
CA ILE A 44 3.86 11.58 10.74
C ILE A 44 2.66 10.66 10.52
N PHE A 45 1.47 11.19 10.30
CA PHE A 45 0.27 10.38 10.05
C PHE A 45 0.42 9.47 8.83
N ALA A 46 1.04 9.96 7.75
CA ALA A 46 1.32 9.16 6.57
C ALA A 46 2.28 8.00 6.89
N ALA A 47 3.37 8.27 7.61
CA ALA A 47 4.34 7.23 7.99
C ALA A 47 3.72 6.18 8.94
N GLU A 48 2.90 6.61 9.90
CA GLU A 48 2.17 5.69 10.79
C GLU A 48 1.18 4.81 10.03
N ALA A 49 0.45 5.40 9.08
CA ALA A 49 -0.48 4.66 8.24
C ALA A 49 0.24 3.64 7.37
N GLU A 50 1.41 3.99 6.81
CA GLU A 50 2.23 3.07 6.02
C GLU A 50 2.73 1.89 6.86
N VAL A 51 3.28 2.13 8.05
CA VAL A 51 3.73 1.04 8.95
C VAL A 51 2.58 0.11 9.30
N ARG A 52 1.44 0.66 9.73
CA ARG A 52 0.24 -0.15 10.06
C ARG A 52 -0.28 -0.93 8.86
N TRP A 53 -0.19 -0.36 7.65
CA TRP A 53 -0.58 -1.06 6.43
C TRP A 53 0.40 -2.19 6.09
N LEU A 54 1.71 -1.97 6.22
CA LEU A 54 2.73 -2.99 5.98
C LEU A 54 2.60 -4.17 6.94
N ASP A 55 2.37 -3.89 8.23
CA ASP A 55 2.08 -4.91 9.25
C ASP A 55 0.87 -5.74 8.87
N HIS A 56 -0.22 -5.07 8.47
CA HIS A 56 -1.45 -5.75 8.06
C HIS A 56 -1.23 -6.64 6.82
N VAL A 57 -0.49 -6.16 5.82
CA VAL A 57 -0.18 -6.93 4.60
C VAL A 57 0.69 -8.14 4.92
N GLU A 58 1.72 -7.99 5.74
CA GLU A 58 2.56 -9.12 6.15
C GLU A 58 1.76 -10.17 6.92
N GLU A 59 0.89 -9.75 7.84
CA GLU A 59 0.01 -10.64 8.59
C GLU A 59 -1.00 -11.38 7.68
N ARG A 60 -1.47 -10.75 6.61
CA ARG A 60 -2.34 -11.41 5.62
C ARG A 60 -1.56 -12.40 4.75
N LEU A 61 -0.39 -12.01 4.27
CA LEU A 61 0.42 -12.84 3.40
C LEU A 61 1.00 -14.06 4.13
N THR A 62 1.34 -13.94 5.41
CA THR A 62 1.76 -15.07 6.25
C THR A 62 0.62 -16.07 6.49
N ARG A 63 -0.63 -15.59 6.52
CA ARG A 63 -1.84 -16.43 6.65
C ARG A 63 -2.25 -17.14 5.35
N HIS A 64 -1.80 -16.68 4.19
CA HIS A 64 -2.12 -17.28 2.89
C HIS A 64 -0.86 -17.90 2.25
N PRO A 65 -0.58 -19.20 2.46
CA PRO A 65 0.59 -19.86 1.86
C PRO A 65 0.52 -19.84 0.33
N ALA A 66 1.70 -19.89 -0.32
CA ALA A 66 1.92 -19.63 -1.74
C ALA A 66 1.01 -20.36 -2.76
N ARG A 67 0.32 -21.43 -2.35
CA ARG A 67 -0.69 -22.10 -3.19
C ARG A 67 -1.93 -21.25 -3.48
N GLU A 68 -2.30 -20.31 -2.60
CA GLU A 68 -3.43 -19.40 -2.83
C GLU A 68 -3.05 -18.13 -3.63
N MET A 69 -1.77 -17.75 -3.64
CA MET A 69 -1.25 -16.62 -4.41
C MET A 69 -0.95 -16.97 -5.88
N GLY A 70 -1.13 -18.23 -6.27
CA GLY A 70 -0.99 -18.73 -7.63
C GLY A 70 -2.16 -18.35 -8.54
N LEU A 71 -2.64 -17.12 -8.49
CA LEU A 71 -3.40 -16.57 -9.60
C LEU A 71 -2.41 -16.44 -10.76
N GLU A 72 -2.44 -17.42 -11.67
CA GLU A 72 -1.66 -17.37 -12.90
C GLU A 72 -1.93 -16.02 -13.56
N ILE A 73 -0.89 -15.19 -13.69
CA ILE A 73 -0.96 -14.01 -14.52
C ILE A 73 -1.25 -14.53 -15.92
N GLU A 74 -2.48 -14.35 -16.41
CA GLU A 74 -2.84 -14.69 -17.78
C GLU A 74 -1.93 -13.89 -18.72
N THR A 75 -0.85 -14.53 -19.17
CA THR A 75 0.09 -13.98 -20.14
C THR A 75 -0.50 -13.98 -21.56
N GLN A 76 -1.70 -14.52 -21.72
CA GLN A 76 -2.42 -14.46 -22.99
C GLN A 76 -2.91 -13.04 -23.23
N ARG A 77 -2.34 -12.40 -24.27
CA ARG A 77 -2.79 -11.13 -24.81
C ARG A 77 -4.33 -11.17 -24.97
N PRO A 78 -5.10 -10.30 -24.28
CA PRO A 78 -6.55 -10.32 -24.38
C PRO A 78 -6.92 -10.16 -25.84
N ARG A 79 -7.62 -11.15 -26.41
CA ARG A 79 -8.10 -11.11 -27.79
C ARG A 79 -9.16 -10.01 -27.88
N ARG A 80 -8.70 -8.79 -28.17
CA ARG A 80 -9.54 -7.63 -28.41
C ARG A 80 -10.29 -7.85 -29.72
N GLY A 81 -11.53 -8.34 -29.63
CA GLY A 81 -12.44 -8.29 -30.76
C GLY A 81 -13.54 -9.36 -30.73
N ARG A 82 -14.77 -8.87 -30.55
CA ARG A 82 -16.08 -9.48 -30.82
C ARG A 82 -16.66 -10.33 -29.66
N PRO A 83 -17.77 -9.89 -29.04
CA PRO A 83 -18.58 -10.73 -28.17
C PRO A 83 -19.03 -11.97 -28.96
N LEU A 84 -18.78 -13.15 -28.42
CA LEU A 84 -19.41 -14.39 -28.90
C LEU A 84 -20.91 -14.27 -28.59
N LYS A 85 -21.75 -14.27 -29.63
CA LYS A 85 -23.20 -14.41 -29.45
C LYS A 85 -23.47 -15.76 -28.82
N THR A 86 -23.86 -15.78 -27.55
CA THR A 86 -24.50 -16.94 -26.93
C THR A 86 -25.94 -16.99 -27.45
N GLY A 87 -26.14 -17.65 -28.58
CA GLY A 87 -27.46 -18.07 -29.05
C GLY A 87 -27.63 -19.57 -28.79
N PRO A 88 -28.70 -20.03 -28.12
CA PRO A 88 -28.90 -21.46 -27.91
C PRO A 88 -29.15 -22.16 -29.25
N LEU A 89 -28.40 -23.22 -29.50
CA LEU A 89 -28.74 -24.29 -30.44
C LEU A 89 -29.98 -25.00 -29.89
N ALA A 90 -31.16 -24.68 -30.44
CA ALA A 90 -32.33 -25.52 -30.29
C ALA A 90 -32.44 -26.42 -31.53
N ALA A 91 -32.25 -27.72 -31.29
CA ALA A 91 -32.48 -28.80 -32.23
C ALA A 91 -33.98 -28.89 -32.61
N GLY A 92 -34.24 -29.50 -33.77
CA GLY A 92 -35.57 -29.74 -34.35
C GLY A 92 -36.47 -30.63 -33.48
N PRO A 93 -37.65 -30.99 -34.02
CA PRO A 93 -37.74 -31.85 -35.22
C PRO A 93 -38.16 -31.15 -36.51
#